data_AF-A0A1D7UUB4-F1
#
_entry.id   AF-A0A1D7UUB4-F1
#
_cell.length_a   1.000
_cell.length_b   1.000
_cell.length_c   1.000
_cell.angle_alpha   90.00
_cell.angle_beta   90.00
_cell.angle_gamma   90.00
#
_symmetry.space_group_name_H-M   'P 1'
#
loop_
_entity.id
_entity.type
_entity.pdbx_description
1 polymer ?
#
loop_
_entity_poly.entity_id
_entity_poly.type
_entity_poly.pdbx_seq_one_letter_code
_entity_poly.pdbx_strand_id
1 'polypeptide(L)'
;MDTNLFLDADLSILGEEWDLYSGYCKNIRKEYSIYSDSDYRVGRGKVLKYFIDMDRIYKTDYFFERYEKRAKENLRTELKNL
;
A
#
# COMPACT_ATOMS: atom_id res chain seq x y z
N MET A 1 9.72 -11.50 -16.78
CA MET A 1 8.26 -11.47 -17.00
C MET A 1 7.54 -12.05 -15.79
N ASP A 2 7.93 -13.22 -15.28
CA ASP A 2 7.33 -13.82 -14.07
C ASP A 2 7.50 -13.00 -12.78
N THR A 3 8.65 -12.36 -12.57
CA THR A 3 8.93 -11.60 -11.35
C THR A 3 8.00 -10.39 -11.18
N ASN A 4 7.64 -9.73 -12.27
CA ASN A 4 6.73 -8.58 -12.24
C ASN A 4 5.31 -9.02 -11.89
N LEU A 5 4.87 -10.17 -12.40
CA LEU A 5 3.56 -10.72 -12.09
C LEU A 5 3.46 -11.12 -10.61
N PHE A 6 4.52 -11.72 -10.06
CA PHE A 6 4.57 -12.08 -8.64
C PHE A 6 4.55 -10.84 -7.74
N LEU A 7 5.34 -9.82 -8.09
CA LEU A 7 5.35 -8.55 -7.35
C LEU A 7 4.01 -7.83 -7.43
N ASP A 8 3.39 -7.77 -8.60
CA ASP A 8 2.08 -7.14 -8.77
C ASP A 8 0.98 -7.86 -7.99
N ALA A 9 1.05 -9.20 -7.94
CA ALA A 9 0.14 -10.00 -7.13
C ALA A 9 0.32 -9.74 -5.63
N ASP A 10 1.57 -9.64 -5.14
CA ASP A 10 1.85 -9.29 -3.74
C ASP A 10 1.34 -7.88 -3.39
N LEU A 11 1.55 -6.91 -4.29
CA LEU A 11 1.10 -5.53 -4.11
C LEU A 11 -0.40 -5.32 -4.38
N SER A 12 -1.12 -6.35 -4.84
CA SER A 12 -2.54 -6.21 -5.24
C SER A 12 -3.44 -5.73 -4.11
N ILE A 13 -3.09 -6.08 -2.86
CA ILE A 13 -3.79 -5.61 -1.65
C ILE A 13 -3.89 -4.08 -1.57
N LEU A 14 -2.92 -3.35 -2.13
CA LEU A 14 -2.94 -1.89 -2.12
C LEU A 14 -4.14 -1.34 -2.91
N GLY A 15 -4.53 -2.01 -4.00
CA GLY A 15 -5.65 -1.61 -4.86
C GLY A 15 -6.97 -2.32 -4.58
N GLU A 16 -7.08 -3.05 -3.48
CA GLU A 16 -8.35 -3.65 -3.04
C GLU A 16 -9.34 -2.59 -2.52
N GLU A 17 -10.60 -2.98 -2.33
CA GLU A 17 -11.61 -2.12 -1.71
C GLU A 17 -11.13 -1.58 -0.35
N TRP A 18 -11.53 -0.36 -0.01
CA TRP A 18 -11.06 0.32 1.21
C TRP A 18 -11.27 -0.50 2.49
N ASP A 19 -12.38 -1.24 2.60
CA ASP A 19 -12.65 -2.07 3.77
C ASP A 19 -11.61 -3.18 3.96
N LEU A 20 -11.18 -3.82 2.86
CA LEU A 20 -10.12 -4.83 2.88
C LEU A 20 -8.77 -4.20 3.17
N TYR A 21 -8.45 -3.10 2.47
CA TYR A 21 -7.19 -2.37 2.65
C TYR A 21 -7.02 -1.83 4.07
N SER A 22 -8.08 -1.25 4.64
CA SER A 22 -8.06 -0.71 6.00
C SER A 22 -7.93 -1.82 7.06
N GLY A 23 -8.52 -3.00 6.82
CA GLY A 23 -8.29 -4.20 7.61
C GLY A 23 -6.82 -4.63 7.60
N TYR A 24 -6.21 -4.66 6.42
CA TYR A 24 -4.78 -4.91 6.24
C TYR A 24 -3.92 -3.89 7.01
N CYS A 25 -4.20 -2.59 6.90
CA CYS A 25 -3.47 -1.55 7.63
C CYS A 25 -3.55 -1.71 9.15
N LYS A 26 -4.73 -2.07 9.68
CA LYS A 26 -4.92 -2.36 11.11
C LYS A 26 -4.08 -3.55 11.56
N ASN A 27 -3.97 -4.59 10.72
CA ASN A 27 -3.16 -5.76 11.03
C ASN A 27 -1.66 -5.41 11.04
N ILE A 28 -1.19 -4.59 10.08
CA ILE A 28 0.19 -4.05 10.14
C ILE A 28 0.41 -3.28 11.44
N ARG A 29 -0.48 -2.37 11.83
CA ARG A 29 -0.29 -1.61 13.08
C ARG A 29 -0.15 -2.54 14.30
N LYS A 30 -0.89 -3.65 14.34
CA LYS A 30 -0.80 -4.66 15.42
C LYS A 30 0.52 -5.42 15.40
N GLU A 31 1.01 -5.81 14.23
CA GLU A 31 2.30 -6.50 14.09
C GLU A 31 3.46 -5.62 14.57
N TYR A 32 3.40 -4.33 14.25
CA TYR A 32 4.39 -3.32 14.67
C TYR A 32 4.03 -2.67 16.02
N SER A 33 3.23 -3.34 16.87
CA SER A 33 2.81 -2.84 18.20
C SER A 33 3.97 -2.59 19.16
N ILE A 34 5.11 -3.24 18.95
CA ILE A 34 6.34 -3.03 19.73
C ILE A 34 6.94 -1.62 19.53
N TYR A 35 6.62 -0.95 18.42
CA TYR A 35 7.07 0.41 18.13
C TYR A 35 6.08 1.44 18.65
N SER A 36 6.62 2.59 19.08
CA SER A 36 5.81 3.74 19.46
C SER A 36 4.97 4.23 18.27
N ASP A 37 3.84 4.89 18.55
CA ASP A 37 3.02 5.47 17.48
C ASP A 37 3.80 6.47 16.63
N SER A 38 4.73 7.22 17.23
CA SER A 38 5.59 8.17 16.51
C SER A 38 6.52 7.47 15.54
N ASP A 39 7.24 6.45 16.00
CA ASP A 39 8.19 5.71 15.15
C ASP A 39 7.48 4.97 14.03
N TYR A 40 6.33 4.35 14.35
CA TYR A 40 5.48 3.70 13.37
C TYR A 40 5.01 4.68 12.29
N ARG A 41 4.49 5.86 12.68
CA ARG A 41 4.02 6.89 11.74
C ARG A 41 5.11 7.38 10.82
N VAL A 42 6.32 7.63 11.35
CA VAL A 42 7.46 8.06 10.54
C VAL A 42 7.88 6.98 9.55
N GLY A 43 8.01 5.73 10.00
CA GLY A 43 8.38 4.61 9.14
C GLY A 43 7.32 4.33 8.07
N ARG A 44 6.07 4.17 8.48
CA ARG A 44 4.94 3.88 7.59
C ARG A 44 4.71 5.02 6.60
N GLY A 45 4.76 6.28 7.06
CA GLY A 45 4.61 7.44 6.19
C GLY A 45 5.65 7.50 5.07
N LYS A 46 6.90 7.08 5.32
CA LYS A 46 7.94 6.97 4.27
C LYS A 46 7.58 5.91 3.23
N VAL A 47 7.11 4.74 3.67
CA VAL A 47 6.67 3.66 2.77
C VAL A 47 5.52 4.11 1.89
N LEU A 48 4.49 4.75 2.48
CA LEU A 48 3.34 5.23 1.72
C LEU A 48 3.75 6.27 0.67
N LYS A 49 4.59 7.25 1.05
CA LYS A 49 5.09 8.26 0.13
C LYS A 49 5.89 7.64 -1.02
N TYR A 50 6.77 6.69 -0.72
CA TYR A 50 7.53 5.97 -1.73
C TYR A 50 6.61 5.36 -2.81
N PHE A 51 5.54 4.65 -2.42
CA PHE A 51 4.59 4.09 -3.39
C PHE A 51 3.76 5.15 -4.14
N ILE A 52 3.36 6.23 -3.46
CA ILE A 52 2.59 7.32 -4.10
C ILE A 52 3.41 8.01 -5.18
N ASP A 53 4.71 8.18 -4.95
CA ASP A 53 5.64 8.87 -5.85
C ASP A 53 6.11 7.99 -7.03
N MET A 54 5.81 6.69 -7.01
CA MET A 54 6.08 5.82 -8.17
C MET A 54 5.17 6.18 -9.35
N ASP A 55 5.73 6.24 -10.56
CA ASP A 55 4.95 6.45 -11.78
C ASP A 55 3.90 5.35 -11.97
N ARG A 56 4.32 4.09 -11.83
CA ARG A 56 3.46 2.90 -11.81
C ARG A 56 3.84 2.00 -10.63
N ILE A 57 2.89 1.75 -9.73
CA ILE A 57 3.02 0.76 -8.66
C ILE A 57 3.06 -0.64 -9.29
N TYR A 58 2.07 -0.93 -10.14
CA TYR A 58 1.97 -2.20 -10.85
C TYR A 58 2.70 -2.18 -12.19
N LYS A 59 3.47 -3.22 -12.49
CA LYS A 59 4.38 -3.29 -13.64
C LYS A 59 3.73 -3.91 -14.88
N THR A 60 2.74 -4.75 -14.69
CA THR A 60 1.94 -5.35 -15.75
C THR A 60 0.69 -4.52 -16.02
N ASP A 61 0.28 -4.44 -17.28
CA ASP A 61 -0.88 -3.63 -17.66
C ASP A 61 -2.17 -4.14 -17.02
N TYR A 62 -2.32 -5.47 -16.87
CA TYR A 62 -3.47 -6.08 -16.20
C TYR A 62 -3.68 -5.56 -14.77
N PHE A 63 -2.62 -5.55 -13.95
CA PHE A 63 -2.72 -5.06 -12.57
C PHE A 63 -2.80 -3.54 -12.52
N PHE A 64 -2.07 -2.85 -13.40
CA PHE A 64 -2.11 -1.39 -13.47
C PHE A 64 -3.52 -0.86 -13.76
N GLU A 65 -4.16 -1.37 -14.81
CA GLU A 65 -5.50 -0.92 -15.20
C GLU A 65 -6.54 -1.20 -14.12
N ARG A 66 -6.37 -2.31 -13.38
CA ARG A 66 -7.33 -2.76 -12.37
C ARG A 66 -7.15 -2.08 -11.01
N TYR A 67 -5.91 -1.84 -10.59
CA TYR A 67 -5.59 -1.55 -9.19
C TYR A 67 -4.86 -0.22 -8.97
N GLU A 68 -4.15 0.33 -9.97
CA GLU A 68 -3.26 1.50 -9.77
C GLU A 68 -4.00 2.70 -9.16
N LYS A 69 -5.14 3.06 -9.75
CA LYS A 69 -5.91 4.23 -9.32
C LYS A 69 -6.34 4.08 -7.86
N ARG A 70 -6.92 2.94 -7.51
CA ARG A 70 -7.40 2.66 -6.16
C ARG A 70 -6.24 2.54 -5.17
N ALA A 71 -5.12 1.93 -5.58
CA ALA A 71 -3.92 1.86 -4.76
C ALA A 71 -3.43 3.25 -4.36
N LYS A 72 -3.32 4.18 -5.32
CA LYS A 72 -2.92 5.55 -5.02
C LYS A 72 -3.94 6.30 -4.14
N GLU A 73 -5.23 6.04 -4.29
CA GLU A 73 -6.28 6.62 -3.44
C GLU A 73 -6.21 6.08 -2.00
N ASN A 74 -6.06 4.76 -1.84
CA ASN A 74 -5.91 4.07 -0.56
C ASN A 74 -4.67 4.55 0.19
N LEU A 75 -3.51 4.56 -0.47
CA LEU A 75 -2.24 5.00 0.11
C LEU A 75 -2.30 6.46 0.57
N ARG A 76 -2.91 7.36 -0.23
CA ARG A 76 -3.09 8.76 0.16
C ARG A 76 -4.06 8.93 1.33
N THR A 77 -5.11 8.12 1.36
CA THR A 77 -6.09 8.14 2.46
C THR A 77 -5.45 7.64 3.75
N GLU A 78 -4.68 6.55 3.71
CA GLU A 78 -3.90 6.08 4.85
C GLU A 78 -2.90 7.14 5.32
N LEU A 79 -2.15 7.77 4.39
CA LEU A 79 -1.17 8.79 4.74
C LEU A 79 -1.78 10.00 5.46
N LYS A 80 -3.02 10.39 5.11
CA LYS A 80 -3.76 11.46 5.80
C LYS A 80 -4.26 11.04 7.19
N ASN A 81 -4.45 9.74 7.41
CA ASN A 81 -5.02 9.18 8.63
C ASN A 81 -3.96 8.59 9.58
N LEU A 82 -2.68 8.60 9.20
CA LEU A 82 -1.55 8.24 10.08
C LEU A 82 -1.43 9.26 11.21
#